data_AF-A0A3N5SPR6-F1
#
_entry.id   AF-A0A3N5SPR6-F1
#
_cell.length_a   1.000
_cell.length_b   1.000
_cell.length_c   1.000
_cell.angle_alpha   90.00
_cell.angle_beta   90.00
_cell.angle_gamma   90.00
#
_symmetry.space_group_name_H-M   'P 1'
#
loop_
_entity.id
_entity.type
_entity.pdbx_description
1 polymer ?
#
loop_
_entity_poly.entity_id
_entity_poly.type
_entity_poly.pdbx_seq_one_letter_code
_entity_poly.pdbx_strand_id
1 'polypeptide(L)'
;MKRSFYLLLAVMMALSVVVAVPSVSAQDPLGSEGNPIEVYFVPSAEAQLIVEGGDVLEQALKDATGLTFEVSVPTSYAAVIEAMCAAPDSTIGFIPAAGYILANNRCGVEVAAAAVRNGWNVYWAQYVVRRDSDIYVLGDLAGKTWGYGDPGSTSGYVAPAVELQAMGIVPGSEVQTGGHNQTILAVYNGEVDFGTTYYSPPIMPGAQWTFGDVPEPFDLTVDESYIGEDGELYVGDVRIMDARRAVRET
;
A
#
# COMPACT_ATOMS: atom_id res chain seq x y z
N MET A 1 48.87 19.93 -62.41
CA MET A 1 47.82 18.88 -62.38
C MET A 1 47.42 18.43 -60.96
N LYS A 2 48.33 18.34 -59.97
CA LYS A 2 47.99 17.82 -58.63
C LYS A 2 47.19 18.77 -57.70
N ARG A 3 47.19 20.09 -57.92
CA ARG A 3 46.45 21.05 -57.07
C ARG A 3 44.95 21.14 -57.37
N SER A 4 44.54 20.83 -58.60
CA SER A 4 43.12 20.86 -59.01
C SER A 4 42.32 19.65 -58.50
N PHE A 5 43.01 18.55 -58.16
CA PHE A 5 42.36 17.31 -57.71
C PHE A 5 41.92 17.40 -56.24
N TYR A 6 42.68 18.10 -55.39
CA TYR A 6 42.34 18.30 -53.99
C TYR A 6 41.21 19.31 -53.78
N LEU A 7 41.02 20.28 -54.69
CA LEU A 7 39.89 21.21 -54.62
C LEU A 7 38.56 20.55 -54.98
N LEU A 8 38.54 19.58 -55.91
CA LEU A 8 37.32 18.84 -56.25
C LEU A 8 36.91 17.84 -55.16
N LEU A 9 37.88 17.24 -54.45
CA LEU A 9 37.60 16.35 -53.33
C LEU A 9 37.08 17.11 -52.10
N ALA A 10 37.53 18.35 -51.87
CA ALA A 10 37.05 19.20 -50.80
C ALA A 10 35.62 19.72 -51.02
N VAL A 11 35.19 19.88 -52.27
CA VAL A 11 33.81 20.32 -52.60
C VAL A 11 32.81 19.16 -52.57
N MET A 12 33.23 17.92 -52.87
CA MET A 12 32.37 16.74 -52.70
C MET A 12 32.19 16.30 -51.23
N MET A 13 33.05 16.73 -50.32
CA MET A 13 32.94 16.44 -48.88
C MET A 13 32.14 17.51 -48.11
N ALA A 14 31.57 18.49 -48.82
CA ALA A 14 30.76 19.56 -48.24
C ALA A 14 29.24 19.36 -48.40
N LEU A 15 28.79 18.24 -48.97
CA LEU A 15 27.38 18.02 -49.32
C LEU A 15 26.79 16.72 -48.77
N SER A 16 26.99 16.46 -47.48
CA SER A 16 26.20 15.46 -46.73
C SER A 16 26.37 15.60 -45.21
N VAL A 17 26.29 16.83 -44.70
CA VAL A 17 25.83 17.02 -43.32
C VAL A 17 24.31 17.00 -43.37
N VAL A 18 23.74 15.79 -43.38
CA VAL A 18 22.35 15.63 -42.94
C VAL A 18 22.38 15.99 -41.48
N VAL A 19 21.95 17.22 -41.15
CA VAL A 19 21.64 17.60 -39.78
C VAL A 19 20.46 16.71 -39.40
N ALA A 20 20.76 15.58 -38.76
CA ALA A 20 19.75 14.81 -38.05
C ALA A 20 19.28 15.73 -36.93
N VAL A 21 18.23 16.49 -37.20
CA VAL A 21 17.47 17.16 -36.15
C VAL A 21 16.99 16.00 -35.27
N PRO A 22 17.45 15.88 -34.01
CA PRO A 22 16.84 14.91 -33.12
C PRO A 22 15.38 15.30 -33.08
N SER A 23 14.53 14.47 -33.68
CA SER A 23 13.10 14.59 -33.56
C SER A 23 12.85 14.31 -32.08
N VAL A 24 12.76 15.38 -31.29
CA VAL A 24 12.15 15.29 -29.97
C VAL A 24 10.74 14.80 -30.29
N SER A 25 10.53 13.49 -30.15
CA SER A 25 9.18 12.94 -30.19
C SER A 25 8.42 13.71 -29.13
N ALA A 26 7.44 14.51 -29.55
CA ALA A 26 6.55 15.14 -28.60
C ALA A 26 5.94 14.00 -27.79
N GLN A 27 6.22 13.98 -26.49
CA GLN A 27 5.56 13.04 -25.59
C GLN A 27 4.06 13.34 -25.66
N ASP A 28 3.24 12.30 -25.76
CA ASP A 28 1.80 12.49 -25.83
C ASP A 28 1.33 13.27 -24.58
N PRO A 29 0.25 14.08 -24.69
CA PRO A 29 -0.24 14.86 -23.57
C PRO A 29 -0.54 13.97 -22.36
N LEU A 30 -0.21 14.44 -21.14
CA LEU A 30 -0.52 13.71 -19.92
C LEU A 30 -2.03 13.42 -19.82
N GLY A 31 -2.39 12.18 -19.49
CA GLY A 31 -3.76 11.70 -19.45
C GLY A 31 -4.33 11.35 -20.83
N SER A 32 -3.49 11.16 -21.85
CA SER A 32 -3.88 10.57 -23.14
C SER A 32 -3.64 9.06 -23.15
N GLU A 33 -4.14 8.34 -24.16
CA GLU A 33 -3.87 6.90 -24.30
C GLU A 33 -2.37 6.57 -24.48
N GLY A 34 -1.58 7.48 -25.04
CA GLY A 34 -0.12 7.30 -25.20
C GLY A 34 0.71 7.78 -24.01
N ASN A 35 0.09 8.43 -23.03
CA ASN A 35 0.73 8.91 -21.80
C ASN A 35 -0.31 9.00 -20.66
N PRO A 36 -0.77 7.84 -20.14
CA PRO A 36 -1.77 7.79 -19.08
C PRO A 36 -1.23 8.35 -17.76
N ILE A 37 -2.13 8.74 -16.87
CA ILE A 37 -1.78 9.06 -15.48
C ILE A 37 -1.67 7.76 -14.70
N GLU A 38 -0.52 7.52 -14.09
CA GLU A 38 -0.24 6.31 -13.32
C GLU A 38 -0.88 6.40 -11.93
N VAL A 39 -1.59 5.36 -11.53
CA VAL A 39 -2.25 5.26 -10.22
C VAL A 39 -1.67 4.07 -9.47
N TYR A 40 -0.98 4.33 -8.37
CA TYR A 40 -0.34 3.28 -7.58
C TYR A 40 -1.09 2.97 -6.29
N PHE A 41 -1.24 1.67 -6.04
CA PHE A 41 -1.62 1.14 -4.73
C PHE A 41 -0.48 0.34 -4.14
N VAL A 42 -0.33 0.39 -2.81
CA VAL A 42 0.57 -0.51 -2.10
C VAL A 42 -0.03 -1.92 -1.99
N PRO A 43 0.79 -2.99 -1.97
CA PRO A 43 0.33 -4.37 -1.80
C PRO A 43 -0.06 -4.65 -0.34
N SER A 44 -1.09 -3.96 0.16
CA SER A 44 -1.57 -4.07 1.55
C SER A 44 -2.57 -5.20 1.76
N ALA A 45 -3.25 -5.60 0.68
CA ALA A 45 -4.22 -6.67 0.59
C ALA A 45 -3.95 -7.47 -0.70
N GLU A 46 -4.80 -8.46 -1.02
CA GLU A 46 -4.66 -9.24 -2.25
C GLU A 46 -4.59 -8.34 -3.48
N ALA A 47 -3.49 -8.41 -4.21
CA ALA A 47 -3.23 -7.57 -5.37
C ALA A 47 -4.33 -7.70 -6.44
N GLN A 48 -4.90 -8.90 -6.61
CA GLN A 48 -5.97 -9.12 -7.58
C GLN A 48 -7.25 -8.35 -7.24
N LEU A 49 -7.63 -8.26 -5.96
CA LEU A 49 -8.79 -7.45 -5.55
C LEU A 49 -8.54 -5.96 -5.76
N ILE A 50 -7.28 -5.53 -5.61
CA ILE A 50 -6.89 -4.14 -5.87
C ILE A 50 -6.94 -3.84 -7.38
N VAL A 51 -6.48 -4.76 -8.23
CA VAL A 51 -6.52 -4.61 -9.69
C VAL A 51 -7.95 -4.65 -10.23
N GLU A 52 -8.80 -5.56 -9.75
CA GLU A 52 -10.22 -5.58 -10.14
C GLU A 52 -10.95 -4.30 -9.71
N GLY A 53 -10.60 -3.74 -8.54
CA GLY A 53 -11.03 -2.40 -8.15
C GLY A 53 -10.39 -1.28 -8.98
N GLY A 54 -9.21 -1.53 -9.54
CA GLY A 54 -8.45 -0.64 -10.41
C GLY A 54 -9.19 -0.34 -11.70
N ASP A 55 -9.67 -1.35 -12.41
CA ASP A 55 -10.45 -1.16 -13.66
C ASP A 55 -11.69 -0.27 -13.42
N VAL A 56 -12.37 -0.47 -12.29
CA VAL A 56 -13.53 0.34 -11.90
C VAL A 56 -13.11 1.79 -11.62
N LEU A 57 -11.98 1.98 -10.94
CA LEU A 57 -11.43 3.31 -10.65
C LEU A 57 -10.99 4.03 -11.92
N GLU A 58 -10.27 3.36 -12.81
CA GLU A 58 -9.83 3.91 -14.09
C GLU A 58 -11.03 4.41 -14.90
N GLN A 59 -12.05 3.58 -15.04
CA GLN A 59 -13.26 3.96 -15.79
C GLN A 59 -13.97 5.14 -15.13
N ALA A 60 -14.11 5.14 -13.80
CA ALA A 60 -14.74 6.25 -13.07
C ALA A 60 -13.95 7.57 -13.22
N LEU A 61 -12.62 7.52 -13.15
CA LEU A 61 -11.76 8.68 -13.34
C LEU A 61 -11.81 9.18 -14.78
N LYS A 62 -11.84 8.27 -15.76
CA LYS A 62 -11.99 8.59 -17.18
C LYS A 62 -13.33 9.26 -17.47
N ASP A 63 -14.43 8.73 -16.93
CA ASP A 63 -15.76 9.31 -17.10
C ASP A 63 -15.87 10.70 -16.45
N ALA A 64 -15.20 10.91 -15.31
CA ALA A 64 -15.23 12.17 -14.59
C ALA A 64 -14.34 13.26 -15.20
N THR A 65 -13.20 12.90 -15.79
CA THR A 65 -12.15 13.86 -16.20
C THR A 65 -11.89 13.89 -17.70
N GLY A 66 -12.25 12.83 -18.42
CA GLY A 66 -11.88 12.61 -19.82
C GLY A 66 -10.44 12.17 -20.04
N LEU A 67 -9.66 11.93 -18.98
CA LEU A 67 -8.25 11.51 -19.04
C LEU A 67 -8.13 9.98 -18.93
N THR A 68 -7.04 9.43 -19.45
CA THR A 68 -6.67 8.02 -19.32
C THR A 68 -5.82 7.82 -18.05
N PHE A 69 -6.13 6.77 -17.30
CA PHE A 69 -5.42 6.34 -16.10
C PHE A 69 -5.01 4.88 -16.26
N GLU A 70 -3.92 4.50 -15.61
CA GLU A 70 -3.47 3.11 -15.51
C GLU A 70 -3.18 2.78 -14.05
N VAL A 71 -3.83 1.76 -13.51
CA VAL A 71 -3.69 1.32 -12.13
C VAL A 71 -2.65 0.21 -12.05
N SER A 72 -1.69 0.39 -11.16
CA SER A 72 -0.61 -0.55 -10.92
C SER A 72 -0.43 -0.84 -9.43
N VAL A 73 -0.08 -2.09 -9.12
CA VAL A 73 0.26 -2.54 -7.77
C VAL A 73 1.67 -3.12 -7.76
N PRO A 74 2.70 -2.29 -7.54
CA PRO A 74 4.07 -2.76 -7.38
C PRO A 74 4.22 -3.78 -6.24
N THR A 75 5.29 -4.58 -6.29
CA THR A 75 5.51 -5.72 -5.39
C THR A 75 5.94 -5.34 -3.97
N SER A 76 6.19 -4.06 -3.69
CA SER A 76 6.53 -3.57 -2.35
C SER A 76 6.13 -2.11 -2.18
N TYR A 77 6.05 -1.65 -0.93
CA TYR A 77 5.72 -0.26 -0.63
C TYR A 77 6.85 0.66 -1.09
N ALA A 78 8.11 0.22 -0.96
CA ALA A 78 9.26 0.94 -1.48
C ALA A 78 9.17 1.12 -3.00
N ALA A 79 8.79 0.07 -3.74
CA ALA A 79 8.63 0.15 -5.20
C ALA A 79 7.56 1.16 -5.63
N VAL A 80 6.46 1.30 -4.87
CA VAL A 80 5.47 2.38 -5.10
C VAL A 80 6.11 3.76 -4.93
N ILE A 81 6.86 3.97 -3.85
CA ILE A 81 7.51 5.27 -3.60
C ILE A 81 8.53 5.59 -4.70
N GLU A 82 9.34 4.61 -5.13
CA GLU A 82 10.30 4.81 -6.23
C GLU A 82 9.58 5.11 -7.56
N ALA A 83 8.48 4.43 -7.86
CA ALA A 83 7.68 4.69 -9.06
C ALA A 83 7.07 6.10 -9.06
N MET A 84 6.51 6.54 -7.93
CA MET A 84 6.02 7.91 -7.76
C MET A 84 7.15 8.94 -7.90
N CYS A 85 8.31 8.69 -7.29
CA CYS A 85 9.45 9.60 -7.38
C CYS A 85 10.09 9.66 -8.77
N ALA A 86 9.93 8.62 -9.58
CA ALA A 86 10.39 8.62 -10.97
C ALA A 86 9.55 9.57 -11.85
N ALA A 87 8.28 9.79 -11.50
CA ALA A 87 7.34 10.60 -12.27
C ALA A 87 6.32 11.35 -11.37
N PRO A 88 6.78 12.27 -10.49
CA PRO A 88 5.93 12.87 -9.46
C PRO A 88 4.81 13.76 -10.04
N ASP A 89 4.99 14.31 -11.23
CA ASP A 89 4.01 15.18 -11.89
C ASP A 89 2.95 14.43 -12.73
N SER A 90 3.06 13.10 -12.81
CA SER A 90 2.17 12.25 -13.62
C SER A 90 1.67 11.01 -12.88
N THR A 91 1.76 11.00 -11.55
CA THR A 91 1.41 9.85 -10.71
C THR A 91 0.45 10.24 -9.59
N ILE A 92 -0.42 9.30 -9.20
CA ILE A 92 -1.29 9.37 -8.04
C ILE A 92 -1.01 8.15 -7.17
N GLY A 93 -0.87 8.34 -5.86
CA GLY A 93 -0.56 7.26 -4.93
C GLY A 93 -1.60 7.11 -3.83
N PHE A 94 -2.12 5.90 -3.66
CA PHE A 94 -2.88 5.48 -2.49
C PHE A 94 -1.93 4.80 -1.50
N ILE A 95 -1.16 5.62 -0.80
CA ILE A 95 -0.04 5.21 0.06
C ILE A 95 -0.32 5.49 1.54
N PRO A 96 0.27 4.73 2.47
CA PRO A 96 0.10 4.97 3.90
C PRO A 96 0.90 6.19 4.37
N ALA A 97 0.62 6.68 5.57
CA ALA A 97 1.19 7.95 6.07
C ALA A 97 2.72 7.97 6.11
N ALA A 98 3.38 6.89 6.53
CA ALA A 98 4.84 6.79 6.51
C ALA A 98 5.40 6.81 5.08
N GLY A 99 4.72 6.13 4.14
CA GLY A 99 5.06 6.18 2.71
C GLY A 99 4.95 7.59 2.14
N TYR A 100 3.90 8.32 2.50
CA TYR A 100 3.74 9.74 2.14
C TYR A 100 4.88 10.61 2.67
N ILE A 101 5.24 10.48 3.96
CA ILE A 101 6.35 11.25 4.54
C ILE A 101 7.66 10.98 3.78
N LEU A 102 7.92 9.72 3.40
CA LEU A 102 9.09 9.36 2.61
C LEU A 102 9.04 9.97 1.20
N ALA A 103 7.91 9.86 0.50
CA ALA A 103 7.74 10.42 -0.85
C ALA A 103 7.85 11.95 -0.85
N ASN A 104 7.21 12.63 0.09
CA ASN A 104 7.28 14.08 0.24
C ASN A 104 8.72 14.54 0.45
N ASN A 105 9.45 13.91 1.39
CA ASN A 105 10.84 14.27 1.68
C ASN A 105 11.80 13.99 0.51
N ARG A 106 11.52 12.97 -0.32
CA ARG A 106 12.43 12.54 -1.39
C ARG A 106 12.18 13.22 -2.72
N CYS A 107 10.91 13.36 -3.11
CA CYS A 107 10.51 13.79 -4.45
C CYS A 107 9.35 14.78 -4.46
N GLY A 108 8.98 15.35 -3.31
CA GLY A 108 8.03 16.46 -3.24
C GLY A 108 6.57 16.07 -3.46
N VAL A 109 6.22 14.78 -3.37
CA VAL A 109 4.81 14.34 -3.44
C VAL A 109 3.98 15.07 -2.38
N GLU A 110 2.86 15.64 -2.80
CA GLU A 110 1.92 16.36 -1.94
C GLU A 110 0.67 15.53 -1.64
N VAL A 111 0.11 15.70 -0.44
CA VAL A 111 -1.14 15.04 -0.07
C VAL A 111 -2.33 15.83 -0.63
N ALA A 112 -3.08 15.23 -1.54
CA ALA A 112 -4.30 15.83 -2.09
C ALA A 112 -5.54 15.49 -1.24
N ALA A 113 -5.61 14.28 -0.70
CA ALA A 113 -6.74 13.79 0.07
C ALA A 113 -6.32 12.75 1.11
N ALA A 114 -7.14 12.59 2.15
CA ALA A 114 -7.04 11.52 3.13
C ALA A 114 -8.35 10.72 3.16
N ALA A 115 -8.23 9.39 3.18
CA ALA A 115 -9.40 8.52 3.24
C ALA A 115 -10.11 8.60 4.59
N VAL A 116 -11.45 8.63 4.57
CA VAL A 116 -12.28 8.47 5.76
C VAL A 116 -12.74 7.01 5.82
N ARG A 117 -12.32 6.29 6.86
CA ARG A 117 -12.63 4.88 7.10
C ARG A 117 -13.69 4.76 8.19
N ASN A 118 -14.91 4.41 7.80
CA ASN A 118 -16.02 4.19 8.75
C ASN A 118 -16.26 5.39 9.69
N GLY A 119 -16.19 6.62 9.15
CA GLY A 119 -16.33 7.86 9.91
C GLY A 119 -15.04 8.38 10.55
N TRP A 120 -13.93 7.64 10.47
CA TRP A 120 -12.64 8.05 11.01
C TRP A 120 -11.68 8.51 9.91
N ASN A 121 -11.13 9.71 10.04
CA ASN A 121 -10.02 10.18 9.20
C ASN A 121 -8.65 9.65 9.65
N VAL A 122 -8.67 8.69 10.58
CA VAL A 122 -7.51 7.99 11.12
C VAL A 122 -7.81 6.50 11.17
N TYR A 123 -6.77 5.71 11.30
CA TYR A 123 -6.85 4.30 11.64
C TYR A 123 -5.69 3.98 12.59
N TRP A 124 -5.71 2.79 13.18
CA TRP A 124 -4.74 2.42 14.21
C TRP A 124 -3.88 1.24 13.75
N ALA A 125 -2.70 1.10 14.36
CA ALA A 125 -1.98 -0.16 14.34
C ALA A 125 -2.64 -1.14 15.32
N GLN A 126 -2.68 -2.42 14.98
CA GLN A 126 -3.02 -3.48 15.93
C GLN A 126 -1.89 -4.48 16.04
N TYR A 127 -1.80 -5.06 17.24
CA TYR A 127 -1.07 -6.27 17.53
C TYR A 127 -2.10 -7.40 17.64
N VAL A 128 -1.85 -8.49 16.94
CA VAL A 128 -2.71 -9.67 16.94
C VAL A 128 -1.90 -10.86 17.40
N VAL A 129 -2.47 -11.65 18.29
CA VAL A 129 -1.92 -12.91 18.79
C VAL A 129 -2.97 -13.99 18.63
N ARG A 130 -2.55 -15.25 18.72
CA ARG A 130 -3.53 -16.34 18.82
C ARG A 130 -4.28 -16.26 20.14
N ARG A 131 -5.56 -16.61 20.10
CA ARG A 131 -6.44 -16.65 21.28
C ARG A 131 -5.95 -17.65 22.34
N ASP A 132 -5.30 -18.73 21.92
CA ASP A 132 -4.76 -19.77 22.79
C ASP A 132 -3.32 -19.50 23.26
N SER A 133 -2.79 -18.29 23.01
CA SER A 133 -1.44 -17.91 23.41
C SER A 133 -1.36 -17.50 24.89
N ASP A 134 -0.12 -17.43 25.40
CA ASP A 134 0.21 -16.93 26.73
C ASP A 134 0.52 -15.41 26.73
N ILE A 135 0.16 -14.70 25.66
CA ILE A 135 0.49 -13.29 25.43
C ILE A 135 -0.73 -12.42 25.74
N TYR A 136 -0.63 -11.59 26.78
CA TYR A 136 -1.74 -10.76 27.26
C TYR A 136 -1.41 -9.27 27.30
N VAL A 137 -0.13 -8.92 27.36
CA VAL A 137 0.34 -7.54 27.36
C VAL A 137 1.51 -7.37 26.39
N LEU A 138 1.78 -6.13 25.97
CA LEU A 138 2.89 -5.83 25.04
C LEU A 138 4.25 -6.35 25.55
N GLY A 139 4.47 -6.38 26.87
CA GLY A 139 5.70 -6.92 27.46
C GLY A 139 5.96 -8.39 27.15
N ASP A 140 4.90 -9.19 26.93
CA ASP A 140 4.99 -10.62 26.64
C ASP A 140 5.50 -10.89 25.20
N LEU A 141 5.58 -9.85 24.35
CA LEU A 141 6.10 -9.93 22.99
C LEU A 141 7.64 -10.05 22.94
N ALA A 142 8.34 -9.81 24.06
CA ALA A 142 9.79 -9.90 24.13
C ALA A 142 10.27 -11.33 23.78
N GLY A 143 11.17 -11.43 22.81
CA GLY A 143 11.70 -12.70 22.31
C GLY A 143 10.73 -13.53 21.46
N LYS A 144 9.50 -13.06 21.22
CA LYS A 144 8.51 -13.73 20.36
C LYS A 144 8.75 -13.42 18.88
N THR A 145 8.28 -14.29 18.00
CA THR A 145 8.35 -14.13 16.54
C THR A 145 7.31 -13.11 16.07
N TRP A 146 7.78 -12.05 15.41
CA TRP A 146 6.97 -10.96 14.89
C TRP A 146 6.70 -11.10 13.39
N GLY A 147 5.44 -11.23 12.99
CA GLY A 147 4.99 -11.13 11.60
C GLY A 147 4.54 -9.72 11.20
N TYR A 148 4.96 -9.26 10.03
CA TYR A 148 4.47 -8.01 9.44
C TYR A 148 4.37 -8.10 7.92
N GLY A 149 3.62 -7.19 7.28
CA GLY A 149 3.42 -7.21 5.82
C GLY A 149 4.63 -6.69 5.03
N ASP A 150 5.00 -5.43 5.26
CA ASP A 150 6.07 -4.72 4.54
C ASP A 150 6.75 -3.71 5.50
N PRO A 151 8.09 -3.53 5.47
CA PRO A 151 8.79 -2.55 6.29
C PRO A 151 8.34 -1.10 6.13
N GLY A 152 7.80 -0.74 4.95
CA GLY A 152 7.22 0.57 4.67
C GLY A 152 5.79 0.74 5.18
N SER A 153 5.16 -0.32 5.72
CA SER A 153 3.80 -0.25 6.24
C SER A 153 3.75 0.57 7.52
N THR A 154 2.91 1.62 7.54
CA THR A 154 2.79 2.49 8.72
C THR A 154 2.28 1.73 9.94
N SER A 155 1.17 1.00 9.81
CA SER A 155 0.58 0.22 10.90
C SER A 155 1.14 -1.19 10.99
N GLY A 156 1.61 -1.74 9.87
CA GLY A 156 2.16 -3.07 9.83
C GLY A 156 3.58 -3.16 10.37
N TYR A 157 4.38 -2.10 10.32
CA TYR A 157 5.77 -2.14 10.76
C TYR A 157 6.25 -0.87 11.45
N VAL A 158 6.18 0.30 10.80
CA VAL A 158 6.85 1.52 11.27
C VAL A 158 6.38 1.97 12.64
N ALA A 159 5.06 2.12 12.85
CA ALA A 159 4.52 2.54 14.14
C ALA A 159 4.78 1.47 15.22
N PRO A 160 4.50 0.16 14.99
CA PRO A 160 4.86 -0.87 15.96
C PRO A 160 6.35 -0.94 16.31
N ALA A 161 7.25 -0.81 15.33
CA ALA A 161 8.69 -0.84 15.56
C ALA A 161 9.13 0.28 16.51
N VAL A 162 8.63 1.51 16.28
CA VAL A 162 8.92 2.67 17.12
C VAL A 162 8.34 2.49 18.52
N GLU A 163 7.12 1.95 18.64
CA GLU A 163 6.47 1.68 19.92
C GLU A 163 7.23 0.63 20.74
N LEU A 164 7.53 -0.52 20.14
CA LEU A 164 8.31 -1.59 20.78
C LEU A 164 9.70 -1.09 21.21
N GLN A 165 10.38 -0.33 20.35
CA GLN A 165 11.67 0.28 20.68
C GLN A 165 11.57 1.24 21.87
N ALA A 166 10.56 2.11 21.89
CA ALA A 166 10.35 3.07 22.97
C ALA A 166 10.07 2.38 24.31
N MET A 167 9.44 1.20 24.28
CA MET A 167 9.15 0.37 25.45
C MET A 167 10.31 -0.57 25.83
N GLY A 168 11.38 -0.64 25.04
CA GLY A 168 12.49 -1.57 25.25
C GLY A 168 12.12 -3.04 25.02
N ILE A 169 11.04 -3.31 24.28
CA ILE A 169 10.61 -4.66 23.93
C ILE A 169 11.33 -5.07 22.65
N VAL A 170 12.07 -6.17 22.71
CA VAL A 170 12.85 -6.69 21.57
C VAL A 170 12.24 -8.01 21.12
N PRO A 171 11.63 -8.08 19.92
CA PRO A 171 11.18 -9.33 19.33
C PRO A 171 12.35 -10.31 19.11
N GLY A 172 12.05 -11.60 19.04
CA GLY A 172 13.05 -12.65 18.81
C GLY A 172 13.48 -12.74 17.35
N SER A 173 12.53 -13.04 16.48
CA SER A 173 12.70 -13.09 15.03
C SER A 173 11.63 -12.25 14.34
N GLU A 174 11.95 -11.74 13.15
CA GLU A 174 11.08 -10.93 12.32
C GLU A 174 10.78 -11.66 11.01
N VAL A 175 9.50 -11.73 10.62
CA VAL A 175 9.02 -12.43 9.42
C VAL A 175 8.19 -11.47 8.57
N GLN A 176 8.69 -11.16 7.37
CA GLN A 176 7.93 -10.44 6.36
C GLN A 176 6.97 -11.41 5.66
N THR A 177 5.68 -11.26 5.96
CA THR A 177 4.58 -12.12 5.50
C THR A 177 4.00 -11.70 4.14
N GLY A 178 4.26 -10.46 3.70
CA GLY A 178 3.88 -9.97 2.37
C GLY A 178 2.58 -9.17 2.29
N GLY A 179 1.78 -9.12 3.36
CA GLY A 179 0.54 -8.33 3.39
C GLY A 179 -0.22 -8.49 4.70
N HIS A 180 -1.27 -7.68 4.91
CA HIS A 180 -2.05 -7.77 6.16
C HIS A 180 -2.77 -9.10 6.30
N ASN A 181 -3.32 -9.64 5.20
CA ASN A 181 -3.99 -10.93 5.20
C ASN A 181 -3.03 -12.05 5.58
N GLN A 182 -1.86 -12.08 4.95
CA GLN A 182 -0.80 -13.04 5.20
C GLN A 182 -0.28 -12.93 6.63
N THR A 183 -0.20 -11.72 7.20
CA THR A 183 0.14 -11.54 8.62
C THR A 183 -0.89 -12.20 9.54
N ILE A 184 -2.19 -12.02 9.29
CA ILE A 184 -3.23 -12.66 10.10
C ILE A 184 -3.17 -14.19 9.97
N LEU A 185 -2.99 -14.70 8.74
CA LEU A 185 -2.86 -16.14 8.50
C LEU A 185 -1.62 -16.73 9.19
N ALA A 186 -0.48 -16.03 9.14
CA ALA A 186 0.75 -16.49 9.80
C ALA A 186 0.56 -16.59 11.32
N VAL A 187 -0.15 -15.64 11.94
CA VAL A 187 -0.51 -15.73 13.36
C VAL A 187 -1.44 -16.91 13.60
N TYR A 188 -2.50 -17.04 12.80
CA TYR A 188 -3.49 -18.12 12.93
C TYR A 188 -2.85 -19.51 12.82
N ASN A 189 -1.97 -19.72 11.84
CA ASN A 189 -1.24 -20.95 11.61
C ASN A 189 -0.12 -21.21 12.63
N GLY A 190 0.20 -20.24 13.48
CA GLY A 190 1.31 -20.34 14.43
C GLY A 190 2.70 -20.28 13.80
N GLU A 191 2.81 -19.73 12.60
CA GLU A 191 4.09 -19.47 11.93
C GLU A 191 4.84 -18.30 12.58
N VAL A 192 4.08 -17.37 13.17
CA VAL A 192 4.57 -16.29 14.02
C VAL A 192 3.76 -16.25 15.32
N ASP A 193 4.36 -15.73 16.39
CA ASP A 193 3.71 -15.65 17.71
C ASP A 193 2.75 -14.46 17.79
N PHE A 194 3.09 -13.36 17.11
CA PHE A 194 2.24 -12.18 16.98
C PHE A 194 2.45 -11.50 15.62
N GLY A 195 1.45 -10.72 15.21
CA GLY A 195 1.47 -9.99 13.95
C GLY A 195 0.94 -8.57 14.09
N THR A 196 1.41 -7.67 13.23
CA THR A 196 0.96 -6.27 13.23
C THR A 196 0.30 -5.88 11.92
N THR A 197 -0.90 -5.30 12.02
CA THR A 197 -1.71 -4.90 10.86
C THR A 197 -2.47 -3.59 11.14
N TYR A 198 -3.47 -3.24 10.32
CA TYR A 198 -4.37 -2.13 10.62
C TYR A 198 -5.54 -2.58 11.50
N TYR A 199 -5.99 -1.67 12.36
CA TYR A 199 -7.26 -1.74 13.05
C TYR A 199 -8.24 -0.72 12.50
N SER A 200 -9.51 -1.13 12.41
CA SER A 200 -10.63 -0.23 12.24
C SER A 200 -11.70 -0.65 13.24
N PRO A 201 -12.31 0.29 13.98
CA PRO A 201 -13.31 -0.03 14.97
C PRO A 201 -14.43 -0.91 14.40
N PRO A 202 -14.92 -1.90 15.17
CA PRO A 202 -16.03 -2.72 14.73
C PRO A 202 -17.30 -1.88 14.63
N ILE A 203 -18.25 -2.35 13.80
CA ILE A 203 -19.59 -1.78 13.76
C ILE A 203 -20.47 -2.57 14.73
N MET A 204 -20.95 -1.90 15.77
CA MET A 204 -21.77 -2.50 16.83
C MET A 204 -23.22 -2.00 16.77
N PRO A 205 -24.20 -2.81 17.17
CA PRO A 205 -25.58 -2.34 17.34
C PRO A 205 -25.68 -1.40 18.56
N GLY A 206 -26.41 -0.30 18.40
CA GLY A 206 -26.80 0.58 19.51
C GLY A 206 -25.80 1.66 19.93
N ALA A 207 -24.50 1.37 19.97
CA ALA A 207 -23.47 2.37 20.30
C ALA A 207 -22.28 2.30 19.34
N GLN A 208 -21.75 3.46 18.96
CA GLN A 208 -20.50 3.51 18.19
C GLN A 208 -19.31 3.30 19.13
N TRP A 209 -18.29 2.61 18.64
CA TRP A 209 -17.00 2.53 19.30
C TRP A 209 -16.41 3.93 19.46
N THR A 210 -15.81 4.20 20.61
CA THR A 210 -15.16 5.47 20.94
C THR A 210 -13.74 5.24 21.44
N PHE A 211 -12.90 6.28 21.34
CA PHE A 211 -11.53 6.19 21.80
C PHE A 211 -11.47 5.86 23.31
N GLY A 212 -10.75 4.79 23.65
CA GLY A 212 -10.65 4.26 25.01
C GLY A 212 -11.47 3.00 25.23
N ASP A 213 -12.40 2.68 24.33
CA ASP A 213 -13.08 1.39 24.34
C ASP A 213 -12.11 0.26 23.98
N VAL A 214 -12.39 -0.93 24.52
CA VAL A 214 -11.62 -2.13 24.19
C VAL A 214 -11.71 -2.41 22.68
N PRO A 215 -10.60 -2.76 22.00
CA PRO A 215 -10.62 -3.02 20.56
C PRO A 215 -11.54 -4.18 20.15
N GLU A 216 -11.66 -5.17 21.03
CA GLU A 216 -12.58 -6.31 20.94
C GLU A 216 -13.60 -6.22 22.10
N PRO A 217 -14.74 -5.55 21.91
CA PRO A 217 -15.76 -5.36 22.94
C PRO A 217 -16.70 -6.57 23.12
N PHE A 218 -16.50 -7.64 22.36
CA PHE A 218 -17.23 -8.89 22.46
C PHE A 218 -16.48 -9.90 23.34
N ASP A 219 -17.22 -10.75 24.05
CA ASP A 219 -16.63 -11.84 24.83
C ASP A 219 -15.88 -12.80 23.91
N LEU A 220 -14.98 -13.60 24.48
CA LEU A 220 -14.02 -14.38 23.76
C LEU A 220 -14.60 -15.60 23.02
N THR A 221 -15.92 -15.79 23.01
CA THR A 221 -16.56 -16.91 22.32
C THR A 221 -16.68 -16.60 20.83
N VAL A 222 -15.60 -16.91 20.11
CA VAL A 222 -15.60 -17.00 18.63
C VAL A 222 -16.65 -17.99 18.11
N ASP A 223 -17.29 -18.77 18.98
CA ASP A 223 -18.39 -19.68 18.68
C ASP A 223 -19.59 -18.99 18.03
N GLU A 224 -19.74 -17.68 18.22
CA GLU A 224 -20.77 -16.85 17.56
C GLU A 224 -20.26 -16.17 16.27
N SER A 225 -19.08 -16.55 15.78
CA SER A 225 -18.54 -15.98 14.54
C SER A 225 -19.22 -16.59 13.32
N TYR A 226 -19.64 -15.76 12.38
CA TYR A 226 -20.24 -16.22 11.12
C TYR A 226 -19.98 -15.24 9.98
N ILE A 227 -20.19 -15.73 8.75
CA ILE A 227 -20.21 -14.90 7.55
C ILE A 227 -21.66 -14.52 7.26
N GLY A 228 -21.96 -13.22 7.27
CA GLY A 228 -23.30 -12.71 6.97
C GLY A 228 -23.70 -12.94 5.50
N GLU A 229 -24.98 -12.74 5.19
CA GLU A 229 -25.47 -12.78 3.81
C GLU A 229 -24.83 -11.69 2.92
N ASP A 230 -24.31 -10.63 3.53
CA ASP A 230 -23.51 -9.57 2.90
C ASP A 230 -22.05 -9.98 2.65
N GLY A 231 -21.66 -11.20 3.02
CA GLY A 231 -20.31 -11.72 2.88
C GLY A 231 -19.33 -11.18 3.92
N GLU A 232 -19.80 -10.57 5.00
CA GLU A 232 -18.94 -9.92 6.01
C GLU A 232 -18.76 -10.78 7.25
N LEU A 233 -17.64 -10.60 7.95
CA LEU A 233 -17.35 -11.32 9.18
C LEU A 233 -18.04 -10.66 10.37
N TYR A 234 -18.86 -11.43 11.08
CA TYR A 234 -19.54 -11.03 12.31
C TYR A 234 -19.10 -11.90 13.49
N VAL A 235 -19.21 -11.34 14.70
CA VAL A 235 -19.19 -12.05 15.98
C VAL A 235 -20.41 -11.60 16.78
N GLY A 236 -21.40 -12.49 16.93
CA GLY A 236 -22.73 -12.07 17.37
C GLY A 236 -23.27 -10.97 16.43
N ASP A 237 -23.75 -9.85 16.97
CA ASP A 237 -24.24 -8.72 16.17
C ASP A 237 -23.13 -7.72 15.75
N VAL A 238 -21.85 -8.01 16.04
CA VAL A 238 -20.73 -7.09 15.81
C VAL A 238 -20.04 -7.40 14.50
N ARG A 239 -19.95 -6.42 13.59
CA ARG A 239 -19.20 -6.57 12.34
C ARG A 239 -17.73 -6.22 12.52
N ILE A 240 -16.86 -7.15 12.12
CA ILE A 240 -15.41 -7.00 12.19
C ILE A 240 -14.90 -6.19 10.99
N MET A 241 -14.13 -5.13 11.27
CA MET A 241 -13.69 -4.17 10.25
C MET A 241 -12.16 -4.11 10.07
N ASP A 242 -11.40 -4.84 10.89
CA ASP A 242 -9.94 -4.94 10.78
C ASP A 242 -9.49 -6.04 9.81
N ALA A 243 -8.18 -6.27 9.71
CA ALA A 243 -7.57 -7.21 8.78
C ALA A 243 -8.12 -8.65 8.85
N ARG A 244 -8.71 -9.08 9.97
CA ARG A 244 -9.27 -10.44 10.12
C ARG A 244 -10.40 -10.72 9.15
N ARG A 245 -11.16 -9.71 8.74
CA ARG A 245 -12.27 -9.88 7.78
C ARG A 245 -11.82 -10.41 6.42
N ALA A 246 -10.55 -10.24 6.07
CA ALA A 246 -10.03 -10.64 4.77
C ALA A 246 -9.64 -12.12 4.70
N VAL A 247 -9.57 -12.81 5.84
CA VAL A 247 -9.19 -14.22 5.97
C VAL A 247 -10.32 -15.06 6.55
N ARG A 248 -11.56 -14.60 6.34
CA ARG A 248 -12.77 -15.12 6.98
C ARG A 248 -13.23 -16.49 6.44
N GLU A 249 -12.68 -16.94 5.32
CA GLU A 249 -13.05 -18.18 4.61
C GLU A 249 -11.96 -19.26 4.64
N THR A 250 -10.84 -19.01 5.34
CA THR A 250 -9.71 -19.95 5.47
C THR A 250 -9.82 -20.78 6.75
#